data_AF-A0A6N9V5G5-F1
#
_entry.id   AF-A0A6N9V5G5-F1
#
_cell.length_a   1.000
_cell.length_b   1.000
_cell.length_c   1.000
_cell.angle_alpha   90.00
_cell.angle_beta   90.00
_cell.angle_gamma   90.00
#
_symmetry.space_group_name_H-M   'P 1'
#
loop_
_entity.id
_entity.type
_entity.pdbx_description
1 polymer ?
#
loop_
_entity_poly.entity_id
_entity_poly.type
_entity_poly.pdbx_seq_one_letter_code
_entity_poly.pdbx_strand_id
1 'polypeptide(L)'
;MTPLSPDLAAPAWRQAVTDSWGDRFGAVEVTRERVELRSLSSVIELVAPEPYLSAQALLCAFTRAGIAPYLPVLAGPPSAGPLLLGPLVERHPDGLLILDGVHRCLAALRQGLETVWVSVLTAETHPPAAGSPVPLTEVTPSGSARTRTPLFRHTGNPDFRPTDVFLSRAQAAARREIERLRGPRRHPAESRDEDPMTNADYSWDQDSDLNDDRLNAAVVPQRYALTAPQVVVNSAKEILVVDPHPAGTWDTWMFPYASLILTRAELAAAPDGPDDGTRPVLAIEEGSTFRALSEALGQLRVGRQEAYVSAIRTGVNNVIADLNGTWSGRPFYTNYSLKFSRTSNSYTAYEFSYFLNHVTALDLDLPHVWIEPSRLAEELDRSETPFGRKVSSNVADALAAIRSSV
;
A
#
# COMPACT_ATOMS: atom_id res chain seq x y z
N MET A 1 24.88 3.44 2.80
CA MET A 1 23.99 4.20 1.89
C MET A 1 24.83 4.64 0.72
N THR A 2 24.34 4.46 -0.51
CA THR A 2 25.07 4.89 -1.71
C THR A 2 24.35 6.09 -2.31
N PRO A 3 25.00 7.27 -2.39
CA PRO A 3 24.39 8.43 -3.02
C PRO A 3 24.21 8.17 -4.51
N LEU A 4 23.07 8.61 -5.04
CA LEU A 4 22.77 8.61 -6.46
C LEU A 4 22.93 10.02 -7.02
N SER A 5 23.06 10.12 -8.36
CA SER A 5 23.01 11.41 -9.02
C SER A 5 21.70 12.13 -8.65
N PRO A 6 21.74 13.41 -8.23
CA PRO A 6 20.55 14.20 -7.97
C PRO A 6 19.57 14.23 -9.16
N ASP A 7 20.11 14.18 -10.37
CA ASP A 7 19.35 14.25 -11.63
C ASP A 7 18.46 13.02 -11.86
N LEU A 8 18.70 11.91 -11.15
CA LEU A 8 17.90 10.68 -11.26
C LEU A 8 16.51 10.82 -10.64
N ALA A 9 16.36 11.67 -9.62
CA ALA A 9 15.09 11.79 -8.90
C ALA A 9 14.06 12.63 -9.67
N ALA A 10 14.50 13.60 -10.46
CA ALA A 10 13.61 14.52 -11.16
C ALA A 10 12.72 13.81 -12.20
N PRO A 11 13.25 12.98 -13.15
CA PRO A 11 12.41 12.23 -14.09
C PRO A 11 11.43 11.28 -13.39
N ALA A 12 11.87 10.65 -12.30
CA ALA A 12 11.06 9.69 -11.56
C ALA A 12 9.88 10.36 -10.84
N TRP A 13 10.12 11.49 -10.19
CA TRP A 13 9.06 12.30 -9.59
C TRP A 13 8.13 12.85 -10.66
N ARG A 14 8.67 13.38 -11.77
CA ARG A 14 7.86 13.89 -12.88
C ARG A 14 6.88 12.82 -13.37
N GLN A 15 7.36 11.61 -13.67
CA GLN A 15 6.50 10.52 -14.12
C GLN A 15 5.43 10.17 -13.07
N ALA A 16 5.82 10.01 -11.79
CA ALA A 16 4.87 9.64 -10.74
C ALA A 16 3.78 10.69 -10.53
N VAL A 17 4.14 11.97 -10.62
CA VAL A 17 3.22 13.11 -10.56
C VAL A 17 2.27 13.09 -11.75
N THR A 18 2.79 12.98 -12.98
CA THR A 18 1.95 12.90 -14.18
C THR A 18 0.97 11.72 -14.12
N ASP A 19 1.43 10.55 -13.69
CA ASP A 19 0.62 9.33 -13.62
C ASP A 19 -0.46 9.34 -12.53
N SER A 20 -0.31 10.20 -11.52
CA SER A 20 -1.17 10.16 -10.33
C SER A 20 -1.99 11.43 -10.13
N TRP A 21 -1.46 12.57 -10.58
CA TRP A 21 -2.05 13.90 -10.41
C TRP A 21 -2.00 14.74 -11.70
N GLY A 22 -1.82 14.10 -12.87
CA GLY A 22 -1.74 14.79 -14.16
C GLY A 22 -2.96 15.69 -14.44
N ASP A 23 -4.16 15.21 -14.14
CA ASP A 23 -5.40 15.98 -14.32
C ASP A 23 -5.45 17.24 -13.42
N ARG A 24 -4.75 17.22 -12.29
CA ARG A 24 -4.74 18.29 -11.29
C ARG A 24 -3.67 19.34 -11.57
N PHE A 25 -2.46 18.92 -11.90
CA PHE A 25 -1.29 19.79 -12.08
C PHE A 25 -0.97 20.10 -13.55
N GLY A 26 -1.65 19.46 -14.50
CA GLY A 26 -1.38 19.62 -15.92
C GLY A 26 0.05 19.17 -16.25
N ALA A 27 0.72 19.91 -17.14
CA ALA A 27 2.14 19.69 -17.38
C ALA A 27 2.96 20.04 -16.14
N VAL A 28 3.90 19.17 -15.77
CA VAL A 28 4.76 19.35 -14.59
C VAL A 28 6.24 19.29 -14.94
N GLU A 29 6.99 20.22 -14.37
CA GLU A 29 8.45 20.19 -14.29
C GLU A 29 8.87 19.83 -12.87
N VAL A 30 9.88 18.98 -12.73
CA VAL A 30 10.49 18.69 -11.44
C VAL A 30 11.97 19.04 -11.52
N THR A 31 12.40 19.97 -10.68
CA THR A 31 13.80 20.35 -10.49
C THR A 31 14.30 19.85 -9.14
N ARG A 32 15.61 19.86 -8.95
CA ARG A 32 16.21 19.58 -7.64
C ARG A 32 16.83 20.87 -7.11
N GLU A 33 16.40 21.27 -5.93
CA GLU A 33 16.82 22.53 -5.34
C GLU A 33 17.25 22.34 -3.89
N ARG A 34 18.21 23.17 -3.46
CA ARG A 34 18.54 23.34 -2.05
C ARG A 34 17.69 24.48 -1.53
N VAL A 35 16.79 24.18 -0.61
CA VAL A 35 15.80 25.14 -0.09
C VAL A 35 16.04 25.41 1.38
N GLU A 36 15.72 26.62 1.82
CA GLU A 36 15.70 26.97 3.24
C GLU A 36 14.51 26.30 3.92
N LEU A 37 14.77 25.60 5.03
CA LEU A 37 13.70 24.90 5.76
C LEU A 37 12.65 25.87 6.31
N ARG A 38 13.04 27.11 6.62
CA ARG A 38 12.13 28.16 7.12
C ARG A 38 11.22 28.73 6.04
N SER A 39 11.53 28.55 4.75
CA SER A 39 10.66 28.99 3.65
C SER A 39 9.63 27.93 3.24
N LEU A 40 9.63 26.77 3.89
CA LEU A 40 8.69 25.69 3.60
C LEU A 40 7.41 25.85 4.43
N SER A 41 6.28 25.59 3.77
CA SER A 41 4.96 25.50 4.40
C SER A 41 4.41 24.09 4.25
N SER A 42 3.46 23.72 5.10
CA SER A 42 2.70 22.47 5.03
C SER A 42 1.25 22.74 5.36
N VAL A 43 0.32 21.94 4.83
CA VAL A 43 -1.08 21.94 5.32
C VAL A 43 -1.27 21.06 6.56
N ILE A 44 -0.18 20.49 7.08
CA ILE A 44 -0.16 19.58 8.23
C ILE A 44 0.38 20.33 9.44
N GLU A 45 -0.49 20.60 10.41
CA GLU A 45 -0.14 21.25 11.69
C GLU A 45 0.57 20.29 12.67
N LEU A 46 0.10 19.04 12.70
CA LEU A 46 0.55 18.01 13.63
C LEU A 46 1.08 16.78 12.90
N VAL A 47 2.30 16.36 13.24
CA VAL A 47 2.90 15.14 12.69
C VAL A 47 2.87 13.99 13.70
N ALA A 48 2.79 12.76 13.18
CA ALA A 48 2.77 11.57 14.02
C ALA A 48 4.16 11.34 14.66
N PRO A 49 4.24 10.93 15.95
CA PRO A 49 5.52 10.81 16.66
C PRO A 49 6.46 9.77 16.05
N GLU A 50 5.93 8.60 15.71
CA GLU A 50 6.74 7.46 15.25
C GLU A 50 7.39 7.70 13.86
N PRO A 51 6.67 8.20 12.83
CA PRO A 51 7.30 8.62 11.59
C PRO A 51 8.28 9.78 11.76
N TYR A 52 8.04 10.68 12.72
CA TYR A 52 8.98 11.75 13.05
C TYR A 52 10.28 11.20 13.65
N LEU A 53 10.21 10.28 14.60
CA LEU A 53 11.39 9.60 15.16
C LEU A 53 12.15 8.82 14.08
N SER A 54 11.44 8.14 13.18
CA SER A 54 12.04 7.48 12.02
C SER A 54 12.77 8.46 11.11
N ALA A 55 12.20 9.64 10.87
CA ALA A 55 12.83 10.69 10.08
C ALA A 55 14.11 11.26 10.73
N GLN A 56 14.13 11.38 12.07
CA GLN A 56 15.33 11.75 12.82
C GLN A 56 16.42 10.68 12.70
N ALA A 57 16.07 9.40 12.88
CA ALA A 57 17.00 8.29 12.72
C ALA A 57 17.60 8.24 11.30
N LEU A 58 16.76 8.48 10.28
CA LEU A 58 17.21 8.58 8.90
C LEU A 58 18.19 9.73 8.69
N LEU A 59 17.91 10.91 9.24
CA LEU A 59 18.82 12.06 9.15
C LEU A 59 20.18 11.79 9.80
N CYS A 60 20.19 11.10 10.95
CA CYS A 60 21.42 10.62 11.58
C CYS A 60 22.18 9.63 10.69
N ALA A 61 21.49 8.78 9.93
CA ALA A 61 22.12 7.88 8.96
C ALA A 61 22.78 8.64 7.79
N PHE A 62 22.12 9.67 7.24
CA PHE A 62 22.72 10.55 6.22
C PHE A 62 23.99 11.23 6.74
N THR A 63 23.91 11.79 7.94
CA THR A 63 25.04 12.50 8.59
C THR A 63 26.23 11.56 8.81
N ARG A 64 25.98 10.36 9.36
CA ARG A 64 27.03 9.34 9.55
C ARG A 64 27.66 8.86 8.25
N ALA A 65 26.88 8.83 7.17
CA ALA A 65 27.38 8.44 5.85
C ALA A 65 28.12 9.57 5.11
N GLY A 66 28.18 10.79 5.67
CA GLY A 66 28.76 11.95 4.99
C GLY A 66 27.97 12.37 3.75
N ILE A 67 26.67 12.04 3.68
CA ILE A 67 25.80 12.35 2.55
C ILE A 67 24.94 13.56 2.91
N ALA A 68 24.83 14.53 2.00
CA ALA A 68 23.97 15.68 2.22
C ALA A 68 22.50 15.22 2.48
N PRO A 69 21.82 15.78 3.49
CA PRO A 69 20.49 15.33 3.90
C PRO A 69 19.51 15.20 2.74
N TYR A 70 18.88 14.04 2.67
CA TYR A 70 17.81 13.69 1.74
C TYR A 70 18.16 13.74 0.25
N LEU A 71 19.45 13.70 -0.11
CA LEU A 71 19.83 13.28 -1.45
C LEU A 71 19.26 11.88 -1.77
N PRO A 72 18.95 11.58 -3.04
CA PRO A 72 18.52 10.25 -3.42
C PRO A 72 19.62 9.23 -3.10
N VAL A 73 19.25 8.16 -2.40
CA VAL A 73 20.21 7.13 -1.94
C VAL A 73 19.63 5.74 -2.08
N LEU A 74 20.50 4.78 -2.41
CA LEU A 74 20.22 3.35 -2.24
C LEU A 74 20.65 2.94 -0.84
N ALA A 75 19.70 2.53 -0.02
CA ALA A 75 19.95 1.99 1.30
C ALA A 75 20.19 0.47 1.19
N GLY A 76 21.40 0.08 0.79
CA GLY A 76 21.80 -1.33 0.67
C GLY A 76 22.44 -1.65 -0.68
N PRO A 77 22.60 -2.94 -1.03
CA PRO A 77 23.17 -3.35 -2.32
C PRO A 77 22.31 -2.87 -3.49
N PRO A 78 22.89 -2.50 -4.65
CA PRO A 78 22.16 -1.89 -5.75
C PRO A 78 20.99 -2.69 -6.33
N SER A 79 21.00 -4.01 -6.18
CA SER A 79 19.96 -4.93 -6.68
C SER A 79 18.76 -5.08 -5.74
N ALA A 80 18.90 -4.79 -4.45
CA ALA A 80 17.86 -5.12 -3.46
C ALA A 80 17.62 -4.01 -2.41
N GLY A 81 18.51 -3.02 -2.29
CA GLY A 81 18.38 -1.96 -1.30
C GLY A 81 17.19 -1.04 -1.60
N PRO A 82 16.40 -0.62 -0.59
CA PRO A 82 15.36 0.40 -0.76
C PRO A 82 15.94 1.69 -1.33
N LEU A 83 15.22 2.26 -2.30
CA LEU A 83 15.52 3.56 -2.87
C LEU A 83 14.81 4.63 -2.04
N LEU A 84 15.58 5.51 -1.42
CA LEU A 84 15.05 6.64 -0.66
C LEU A 84 15.10 7.89 -1.53
N LEU A 85 13.93 8.44 -1.81
CA LEU A 85 13.78 9.74 -2.47
C LEU A 85 13.68 10.84 -1.40
N GLY A 86 14.19 12.03 -1.72
CA GLY A 86 14.06 13.20 -0.85
C GLY A 86 12.63 13.76 -0.81
N PRO A 87 12.36 14.77 0.03
CA PRO A 87 11.08 15.47 0.06
C PRO A 87 10.65 16.00 -1.33
N LEU A 88 9.34 16.02 -1.56
CA LEU A 88 8.69 16.62 -2.73
C LEU A 88 7.94 17.88 -2.28
N VAL A 89 8.21 18.98 -2.96
CA VAL A 89 7.69 20.31 -2.65
C VAL A 89 7.08 20.88 -3.92
N GLU A 90 5.91 21.51 -3.82
CA GLU A 90 5.29 22.29 -4.89
C GLU A 90 5.74 23.74 -4.80
N ARG A 91 6.03 24.36 -5.95
CA ARG A 91 6.12 25.81 -6.10
C ARG A 91 4.72 26.37 -6.31
N HIS A 92 4.03 26.66 -5.21
CA HIS A 92 2.70 27.27 -5.20
C HIS A 92 2.81 28.81 -5.30
N PRO A 93 1.79 29.53 -5.81
CA PRO A 93 1.81 31.00 -5.85
C PRO A 93 2.10 31.67 -4.50
N ASP A 94 1.66 31.04 -3.41
CA ASP A 94 1.86 31.51 -2.03
C ASP A 94 3.18 31.05 -1.38
N GLY A 95 4.02 30.30 -2.08
CA GLY A 95 5.32 29.83 -1.59
C GLY A 95 5.60 28.36 -1.82
N LEU A 96 6.60 27.82 -1.12
CA LEU A 96 7.02 26.43 -1.23
C LEU A 96 6.20 25.54 -0.29
N LEU A 97 5.43 24.62 -0.87
CA LEU A 97 4.45 23.82 -0.16
C LEU A 97 4.84 22.33 -0.16
N ILE A 98 4.98 21.73 1.02
CA ILE A 98 5.40 20.34 1.15
C ILE A 98 4.26 19.41 0.74
N LEU A 99 4.46 18.66 -0.35
CA LEU A 99 3.59 17.57 -0.79
C LEU A 99 3.96 16.25 -0.10
N ASP A 100 5.26 15.97 0.04
CA ASP A 100 5.79 14.79 0.72
C ASP A 100 7.00 15.09 1.62
N GLY A 101 7.10 14.35 2.72
CA GLY A 101 8.28 14.39 3.58
C GLY A 101 8.23 15.46 4.67
N VAL A 102 7.05 15.89 5.13
CA VAL A 102 6.93 16.84 6.25
C VAL A 102 7.70 16.40 7.49
N HIS A 103 7.67 15.11 7.84
CA HIS A 103 8.43 14.54 8.96
C HIS A 103 9.94 14.71 8.77
N ARG A 104 10.43 14.54 7.54
CA ARG A 104 11.84 14.70 7.17
C ARG A 104 12.28 16.16 7.24
N CYS A 105 11.52 17.07 6.64
CA CYS A 105 11.81 18.49 6.71
C CYS A 105 11.77 19.00 8.16
N LEU A 106 10.76 18.60 8.94
CA LEU A 106 10.66 18.97 10.35
C LEU A 106 11.83 18.42 11.18
N ALA A 107 12.20 17.15 10.98
CA ALA A 107 13.34 16.55 11.67
C ALA A 107 14.65 17.31 11.38
N ALA A 108 14.88 17.69 10.13
CA ALA A 108 16.04 18.49 9.75
C ALA A 108 16.02 19.89 10.39
N LEU A 109 14.88 20.58 10.37
CA LEU A 109 14.72 21.90 11.00
C LEU A 109 15.00 21.83 12.50
N ARG A 110 14.44 20.83 13.19
CA ARG A 110 14.62 20.65 14.65
C ARG A 110 16.02 20.22 15.04
N GLN A 111 16.80 19.64 14.12
CA GLN A 111 18.22 19.35 14.29
C GLN A 111 19.14 20.52 13.92
N GLY A 112 18.57 21.70 13.65
CA GLY A 112 19.33 22.93 13.40
C GLY A 112 19.89 23.06 11.98
N LEU A 113 19.43 22.23 11.03
CA LEU A 113 19.75 22.46 9.63
C LEU A 113 19.00 23.70 9.12
N GLU A 114 19.69 24.53 8.36
CA GLU A 114 19.09 25.70 7.70
C GLU A 114 18.46 25.32 6.36
N THR A 115 19.08 24.38 5.65
CA THR A 115 18.70 24.00 4.29
C THR A 115 18.68 22.51 4.08
N VAL A 116 17.82 22.02 3.18
CA VAL A 116 17.80 20.62 2.71
C VAL A 116 17.66 20.55 1.20
N TRP A 117 18.08 19.42 0.62
CA TRP A 117 17.77 19.13 -0.78
C TRP A 117 16.34 18.60 -0.90
N VAL A 118 15.56 19.21 -1.81
CA VAL A 118 14.19 18.81 -2.13
C VAL A 118 13.99 18.73 -3.64
N SER A 119 12.98 17.98 -4.07
CA SER A 119 12.50 18.00 -5.44
C SER A 119 11.38 19.02 -5.52
N VAL A 120 11.54 20.03 -6.37
CA VAL A 120 10.57 21.11 -6.53
C VAL A 120 9.76 20.85 -7.79
N LEU A 121 8.46 20.67 -7.61
CA LEU A 121 7.46 20.54 -8.65
C LEU A 121 6.96 21.93 -9.03
N THR A 122 7.04 22.27 -10.31
CA THR A 122 6.40 23.43 -10.91
C THR A 122 5.35 22.92 -11.88
N ALA A 123 4.10 23.30 -11.65
CA ALA A 123 2.95 22.84 -12.41
C ALA A 123 2.42 23.95 -13.33
N GLU A 124 1.81 23.56 -14.45
CA GLU A 124 1.07 24.47 -15.33
C GLU A 124 -0.19 25.00 -14.64
N THR A 125 -0.90 24.13 -13.91
CA THR A 125 -2.05 24.49 -13.10
C THR A 125 -1.65 24.54 -11.63
N HIS A 126 -2.09 25.60 -10.94
CA HIS A 126 -1.87 25.79 -9.50
C HIS A 126 -3.18 25.54 -8.75
N PRO A 127 -3.53 24.27 -8.46
CA PRO A 127 -4.72 23.97 -7.69
C PRO A 127 -4.60 24.57 -6.29
N PRO A 128 -5.70 25.03 -5.67
CA PRO A 128 -5.66 25.54 -4.32
C PRO A 128 -5.16 24.45 -3.35
N ALA A 129 -4.40 24.88 -2.34
CA ALA A 129 -3.95 24.00 -1.27
C ALA A 129 -5.17 23.34 -0.57
N ALA A 130 -5.02 22.07 -0.17
CA ALA A 130 -6.08 21.29 0.48
C ALA A 130 -6.44 21.79 1.90
N GLY A 131 -5.75 22.82 2.38
CA GLY A 131 -5.96 23.43 3.68
C GLY A 131 -5.15 24.73 3.78
N SER A 132 -5.27 25.41 4.92
CA SER A 132 -4.49 26.60 5.20
C SER A 132 -3.00 26.23 5.30
N PRO A 133 -2.11 26.87 4.53
CA PRO A 133 -0.67 26.66 4.69
C PRO A 133 -0.21 27.12 6.08
N VAL A 134 0.61 26.30 6.71
CA VAL A 134 1.23 26.54 8.01
C VAL A 134 2.75 26.49 7.84
N PRO A 135 3.51 27.48 8.34
CA PRO A 135 4.97 27.46 8.28
C PRO A 135 5.54 26.20 8.93
N LEU A 136 6.58 25.61 8.34
CA LEU A 136 7.22 24.40 8.89
C LEU A 136 7.70 24.59 10.34
N THR A 137 8.03 25.83 10.73
CA THR A 137 8.41 26.20 12.11
C THR A 137 7.30 26.01 13.14
N GLU A 138 6.04 26.11 12.70
CA GLU A 138 4.84 25.97 13.52
C GLU A 138 4.32 24.53 13.56
N VAL A 139 4.80 23.66 12.67
CA VAL A 139 4.48 22.23 12.68
C VAL A 139 5.08 21.58 13.93
N THR A 140 4.27 20.82 14.66
CA THR A 140 4.68 20.16 15.91
C THR A 140 4.43 18.65 15.88
N PRO A 141 5.33 17.84 16.48
CA PRO A 141 5.02 16.43 16.74
C PRO A 141 3.88 16.34 17.75
N SER A 142 2.89 15.50 17.47
CA SER A 142 1.77 15.25 18.40
C SER A 142 2.28 14.64 19.71
N GLY A 143 1.70 15.03 20.85
CA GLY A 143 1.95 14.35 22.14
C GLY A 143 1.19 13.03 22.28
N SER A 144 0.27 12.72 21.37
CA SER A 144 -0.61 11.55 21.44
C SER A 144 -0.12 10.44 20.51
N ALA A 145 0.10 9.25 21.07
CA ALA A 145 0.37 8.03 20.31
C ALA A 145 -0.81 7.61 19.41
N ARG A 146 -2.01 8.18 19.61
CA ARG A 146 -3.21 7.91 18.79
C ARG A 146 -3.31 8.77 17.54
N THR A 147 -2.48 9.80 17.37
CA THR A 147 -2.42 10.60 16.14
C THR A 147 -1.65 9.83 15.07
N ARG A 148 -2.30 8.83 14.45
CA ARG A 148 -1.73 8.09 13.31
C ARG A 148 -2.04 8.76 11.96
N THR A 149 -3.04 9.62 11.92
CA THR A 149 -3.44 10.39 10.73
C THR A 149 -3.37 11.87 11.07
N PRO A 150 -2.79 12.73 10.21
CA PRO A 150 -2.95 14.17 10.38
C PRO A 150 -4.44 14.48 10.32
N LEU A 151 -4.91 15.19 11.33
CA LEU A 151 -6.28 15.66 11.39
C LEU A 151 -6.41 16.81 10.37
N PHE A 152 -6.77 16.49 9.14
CA PHE A 152 -7.22 17.50 8.18
C PHE A 152 -8.54 18.07 8.71
N ARG A 153 -8.64 19.39 8.83
CA ARG A 153 -9.93 20.00 9.21
C ARG A 153 -10.94 20.03 8.07
N HIS A 154 -10.55 19.86 6.81
CA HIS A 154 -11.48 19.94 5.67
C HIS A 154 -11.12 18.96 4.54
N THR A 155 -12.16 18.54 3.82
CA THR A 155 -12.31 17.48 2.81
C THR A 155 -11.39 17.60 1.58
N GLY A 156 -10.60 16.56 1.27
CA GLY A 156 -9.78 16.46 0.03
C GLY A 156 -8.55 15.52 0.12
N ASN A 157 -8.69 14.32 0.69
CA ASN A 157 -7.58 13.46 1.16
C ASN A 157 -6.62 12.85 0.09
N PRO A 158 -7.05 12.43 -1.13
CA PRO A 158 -6.14 11.77 -2.10
C PRO A 158 -5.21 12.74 -2.85
N ASP A 159 -5.40 14.03 -2.61
CA ASP A 159 -5.05 15.11 -3.52
C ASP A 159 -3.78 15.87 -3.12
N PHE A 160 -3.30 15.64 -1.89
CA PHE A 160 -2.23 16.45 -1.29
C PHE A 160 -1.12 15.61 -0.63
N ARG A 161 -1.35 14.30 -0.46
CA ARG A 161 -0.32 13.38 -0.01
C ARG A 161 -0.09 12.32 -1.06
N PRO A 162 1.16 12.08 -1.46
CA PRO A 162 1.43 10.91 -2.26
C PRO A 162 1.10 9.67 -1.46
N THR A 163 0.20 8.86 -2.01
CA THR A 163 -0.16 7.56 -1.45
C THR A 163 1.05 6.63 -1.50
N ASP A 164 1.01 5.52 -0.76
CA ASP A 164 2.03 4.47 -0.88
C ASP A 164 2.17 3.99 -2.33
N VAL A 165 1.07 4.00 -3.10
CA VAL A 165 1.04 3.71 -4.54
C VAL A 165 1.86 4.75 -5.32
N PHE A 166 1.69 6.05 -5.04
CA PHE A 166 2.49 7.10 -5.67
C PHE A 166 3.98 6.94 -5.38
N LEU A 167 4.33 6.77 -4.10
CA LEU A 167 5.73 6.61 -3.68
C LEU A 167 6.36 5.36 -4.32
N SER A 168 5.61 4.27 -4.40
CA SER A 168 6.03 3.04 -5.08
C SER A 168 6.24 3.27 -6.58
N ARG A 169 5.35 4.01 -7.25
CA ARG A 169 5.50 4.38 -8.68
C ARG A 169 6.74 5.24 -8.92
N ALA A 170 6.96 6.24 -8.07
CA ALA A 170 8.15 7.10 -8.14
C ALA A 170 9.44 6.28 -7.96
N GLN A 171 9.47 5.38 -6.97
CA GLN A 171 10.61 4.48 -6.75
C GLN A 171 10.82 3.54 -7.94
N ALA A 172 9.77 2.96 -8.51
CA ALA A 172 9.86 2.09 -9.68
C ALA A 172 10.36 2.84 -10.92
N ALA A 173 9.87 4.06 -11.16
CA ALA A 173 10.34 4.91 -12.24
C ALA A 173 11.82 5.27 -12.09
N ALA A 174 12.25 5.64 -10.87
CA ALA A 174 13.65 5.92 -10.59
C ALA A 174 14.55 4.69 -10.78
N ARG A 175 14.08 3.48 -10.42
CA ARG A 175 14.83 2.24 -10.66
C ARG A 175 15.04 1.97 -12.14
N ARG A 176 13.98 2.11 -12.96
CA ARG A 176 14.09 1.98 -14.42
C ARG A 176 15.08 2.98 -15.01
N GLU A 177 15.07 4.21 -14.50
CA GLU A 177 16.01 5.24 -14.95
C GLU A 177 17.46 4.93 -14.54
N ILE A 178 17.68 4.43 -13.32
CA ILE A 178 18.99 3.96 -12.86
C ILE A 178 19.50 2.81 -13.75
N GLU A 179 18.63 1.87 -14.11
CA GLU A 179 18.97 0.76 -15.01
C GLU A 179 19.29 1.26 -16.42
N ARG A 180 18.49 2.19 -16.95
CA ARG A 180 18.73 2.82 -18.26
C ARG A 180 20.09 3.52 -18.31
N LEU A 181 20.42 4.31 -17.28
CA LEU A 181 21.71 5.03 -17.22
C LEU A 181 22.92 4.12 -17.00
N ARG A 182 22.74 2.93 -16.41
CA ARG A 182 23.79 1.93 -16.28
C ARG A 182 24.14 1.26 -17.62
N GLY A 183 23.34 1.49 -18.66
CA GLY A 183 23.49 0.84 -19.96
C GLY A 183 23.10 -0.63 -19.93
N PRO A 184 23.00 -1.30 -21.09
CA PRO A 184 22.75 -2.74 -21.13
C PRO A 184 23.86 -3.45 -20.36
N ARG A 185 23.49 -4.12 -19.27
CA ARG A 185 24.37 -5.09 -18.62
C ARG A 185 24.75 -6.08 -19.70
N ARG A 186 26.05 -6.19 -20.01
CA ARG A 186 26.59 -7.37 -20.68
C ARG A 186 26.34 -8.53 -19.73
N HIS A 187 25.18 -9.17 -19.87
CA HIS A 187 24.94 -10.46 -19.26
C HIS A 187 26.02 -11.39 -19.81
N PRO A 188 26.75 -12.13 -18.94
CA PRO A 188 27.52 -13.26 -19.40
C PRO A 188 26.55 -14.20 -20.12
N ALA A 189 26.90 -14.59 -21.33
CA ALA A 189 26.14 -15.54 -22.12
C ALA A 189 26.03 -16.86 -21.36
N GLU A 190 24.81 -17.23 -20.97
CA GLU A 190 24.27 -18.53 -20.54
C GLU A 190 22.92 -18.19 -19.87
N SER A 191 21.75 -18.72 -20.20
CA SER A 191 21.36 -19.99 -20.80
C SER A 191 19.98 -19.86 -21.48
N ARG A 192 19.72 -20.83 -22.36
CA ARG A 192 18.53 -21.13 -23.17
C ARG A 192 17.16 -20.97 -22.50
N ASP A 193 16.19 -20.65 -23.37
CA ASP A 193 14.73 -20.87 -23.28
C ASP A 193 14.02 -20.26 -22.06
N GLU A 194 13.83 -18.94 -22.07
CA GLU A 194 12.73 -18.33 -21.32
C GLU A 194 11.45 -18.42 -22.16
N ASP A 195 10.64 -19.43 -21.82
CA ASP A 195 9.19 -19.42 -22.09
C ASP A 195 8.61 -18.08 -21.58
N PRO A 196 7.67 -17.45 -22.30
CA PRO A 196 7.07 -16.20 -21.86
C PRO A 196 6.40 -16.43 -20.51
N MET A 197 6.98 -15.88 -19.43
CA MET A 197 6.43 -15.97 -18.07
C MET A 197 5.00 -15.43 -18.04
N THR A 198 4.04 -16.33 -18.16
CA THR A 198 2.66 -16.11 -17.79
C THR A 198 2.61 -16.02 -16.27
N ASN A 199 2.71 -14.80 -15.74
CA ASN A 199 2.44 -14.53 -14.32
C ASN A 199 0.96 -14.82 -14.05
N ALA A 200 0.63 -16.10 -13.88
CA ALA A 200 -0.73 -16.54 -13.57
C ALA A 200 -1.06 -16.18 -12.12
N ASP A 201 -2.27 -15.70 -11.91
CA ASP A 201 -2.89 -15.57 -10.59
C ASP A 201 -3.60 -16.88 -10.25
N TYR A 202 -3.49 -17.32 -9.01
CA TYR A 202 -4.15 -18.54 -8.51
C TYR A 202 -5.17 -18.17 -7.43
N SER A 203 -6.33 -18.82 -7.43
CA SER A 203 -7.35 -18.72 -6.38
C SER A 203 -7.84 -20.13 -6.05
N TRP A 204 -7.90 -20.49 -4.77
CA TRP A 204 -8.31 -21.82 -4.31
C TRP A 204 -8.95 -21.75 -2.93
N ASP A 205 -9.79 -22.72 -2.60
CA ASP A 205 -10.26 -22.97 -1.25
C ASP A 205 -9.94 -24.41 -0.83
N GLN A 206 -10.49 -24.87 0.30
CA GLN A 206 -10.20 -26.19 0.87
C GLN A 206 -10.63 -27.36 -0.04
N ASP A 207 -11.57 -27.13 -0.96
CA ASP A 207 -12.19 -28.15 -1.81
C ASP A 207 -11.65 -28.10 -3.25
N SER A 208 -10.76 -27.16 -3.56
CA SER A 208 -10.13 -26.99 -4.86
C SER A 208 -9.15 -28.12 -5.21
N ASP A 209 -9.15 -28.56 -6.46
CA ASP A 209 -8.17 -29.50 -7.02
C ASP A 209 -6.74 -28.93 -6.97
N LEU A 210 -6.58 -27.60 -6.96
CA LEU A 210 -5.27 -26.93 -6.86
C LEU A 210 -4.52 -27.30 -5.58
N ASN A 211 -5.21 -27.74 -4.53
CA ASN A 211 -4.58 -28.08 -3.24
C ASN A 211 -3.45 -29.11 -3.37
N ASP A 212 -3.55 -30.02 -4.34
CA ASP A 212 -2.59 -31.09 -4.54
C ASP A 212 -1.48 -30.72 -5.55
N ASP A 213 -1.63 -29.59 -6.25
CA ASP A 213 -0.61 -29.04 -7.14
C ASP A 213 0.58 -28.49 -6.34
N ARG A 214 1.76 -28.58 -6.96
CA ARG A 214 3.03 -28.11 -6.38
C ARG A 214 3.38 -26.72 -6.87
N LEU A 215 3.90 -25.90 -5.95
CA LEU A 215 4.47 -24.59 -6.23
C LEU A 215 5.78 -24.76 -7.01
N ASN A 216 5.91 -24.04 -8.12
CA ASN A 216 7.21 -23.85 -8.78
C ASN A 216 8.06 -22.82 -8.00
N ALA A 217 9.37 -22.76 -8.28
CA ALA A 217 10.26 -21.80 -7.62
C ALA A 217 9.83 -20.33 -7.81
N ALA A 218 9.27 -19.99 -8.98
CA ALA A 218 8.89 -18.63 -9.34
C ALA A 218 7.70 -18.10 -8.54
N VAL A 219 6.80 -18.98 -8.08
CA VAL A 219 5.58 -18.62 -7.35
C VAL A 219 5.73 -18.67 -5.83
N VAL A 220 6.90 -19.05 -5.30
CA VAL A 220 7.13 -19.08 -3.84
C VAL A 220 6.93 -17.68 -3.26
N PRO A 221 5.93 -17.49 -2.37
CA PRO A 221 5.57 -16.16 -1.89
C PRO A 221 6.66 -15.55 -1.01
N GLN A 222 6.88 -14.25 -1.20
CA GLN A 222 7.74 -13.44 -0.33
C GLN A 222 6.93 -12.51 0.58
N ARG A 223 5.61 -12.48 0.38
CA ARG A 223 4.66 -11.63 1.08
C ARG A 223 3.42 -12.44 1.41
N TYR A 224 2.83 -12.13 2.56
CA TYR A 224 1.65 -12.80 3.09
C TYR A 224 0.64 -11.73 3.51
N ALA A 225 -0.61 -11.89 3.11
CA ALA A 225 -1.69 -10.96 3.41
C ALA A 225 -2.86 -11.71 4.06
N LEU A 226 -2.95 -11.61 5.37
CA LEU A 226 -4.04 -12.19 6.15
C LEU A 226 -5.20 -11.19 6.15
N THR A 227 -6.21 -11.47 5.34
CA THR A 227 -7.25 -10.54 4.93
C THR A 227 -8.59 -10.94 5.53
N ALA A 228 -9.35 -9.96 5.98
CA ALA A 228 -10.68 -10.15 6.52
C ALA A 228 -11.69 -9.35 5.67
N PRO A 229 -12.42 -9.98 4.75
CA PRO A 229 -13.56 -9.35 4.10
C PRO A 229 -14.83 -9.42 4.96
N GLN A 230 -15.67 -8.39 4.91
CA GLN A 230 -17.01 -8.40 5.53
C GLN A 230 -18.09 -8.54 4.48
N VAL A 231 -18.90 -9.57 4.66
CA VAL A 231 -20.18 -9.70 3.98
C VAL A 231 -21.22 -9.06 4.88
N VAL A 232 -21.57 -7.82 4.56
CA VAL A 232 -22.58 -7.06 5.29
C VAL A 232 -23.93 -7.35 4.68
N VAL A 233 -24.89 -7.77 5.49
CA VAL A 233 -26.25 -8.15 5.10
C VAL A 233 -27.25 -7.20 5.75
N ASN A 234 -28.14 -6.60 4.97
CA ASN A 234 -29.21 -5.75 5.49
C ASN A 234 -30.46 -6.56 5.90
N SER A 235 -31.50 -5.90 6.40
CA SER A 235 -32.77 -6.53 6.78
C SER A 235 -33.54 -7.15 5.60
N ALA A 236 -33.25 -6.74 4.36
CA ALA A 236 -33.82 -7.30 3.15
C ALA A 236 -33.03 -8.52 2.62
N LYS A 237 -32.01 -8.99 3.36
CA LYS A 237 -31.08 -10.06 2.95
C LYS A 237 -30.21 -9.72 1.73
N GLU A 238 -30.05 -8.45 1.44
CA GLU A 238 -29.12 -7.99 0.41
C GLU A 238 -27.73 -7.86 1.01
N ILE A 239 -26.71 -8.16 0.21
CA ILE A 239 -25.31 -7.95 0.55
C ILE A 239 -24.83 -6.59 0.05
N LEU A 240 -23.95 -5.97 0.83
CA LEU A 240 -23.27 -4.73 0.46
C LEU A 240 -22.02 -5.04 -0.36
N VAL A 241 -21.92 -4.45 -1.55
CA VAL A 241 -20.65 -4.29 -2.28
C VAL A 241 -20.34 -2.81 -2.41
N VAL A 242 -19.07 -2.47 -2.28
CA VAL A 242 -18.58 -1.09 -2.25
C VAL A 242 -17.46 -0.90 -3.24
N ASP A 243 -17.25 0.34 -3.66
CA ASP A 243 -15.99 0.77 -4.24
C ASP A 243 -15.26 1.64 -3.20
N PRO A 244 -14.25 1.09 -2.50
CA PRO A 244 -13.50 1.85 -1.51
C PRO A 244 -12.51 2.83 -2.15
N HIS A 245 -12.38 2.84 -3.48
CA HIS A 245 -11.46 3.67 -4.23
C HIS A 245 -12.15 4.39 -5.39
N PRO A 246 -13.20 5.20 -5.13
CA PRO A 246 -14.02 5.80 -6.18
C PRO A 246 -13.29 6.82 -7.07
N ALA A 247 -12.14 7.33 -6.61
CA ALA A 247 -11.23 8.19 -7.36
C ALA A 247 -9.91 7.48 -7.76
N GLY A 248 -9.82 6.16 -7.58
CA GLY A 248 -8.62 5.36 -7.81
C GLY A 248 -8.68 4.53 -9.10
N THR A 249 -7.54 3.92 -9.47
CA THR A 249 -7.38 3.13 -10.71
C THR A 249 -8.13 1.79 -10.73
N TRP A 250 -8.93 1.46 -9.72
CA TRP A 250 -9.41 0.09 -9.52
C TRP A 250 -10.88 -0.10 -9.89
N ASP A 251 -11.73 0.93 -9.97
CA ASP A 251 -13.14 0.92 -10.43
C ASP A 251 -13.82 -0.47 -10.38
N THR A 252 -13.84 -1.06 -9.18
CA THR A 252 -14.20 -2.47 -8.96
C THR A 252 -15.03 -2.60 -7.70
N TRP A 253 -16.15 -3.30 -7.80
CA TRP A 253 -16.96 -3.71 -6.66
C TRP A 253 -16.24 -4.76 -5.81
N MET A 254 -16.17 -4.53 -4.51
CA MET A 254 -15.57 -5.44 -3.55
C MET A 254 -16.32 -5.43 -2.22
N PHE A 255 -16.13 -6.47 -1.42
CA PHE A 255 -16.48 -6.39 0.00
C PHE A 255 -15.52 -5.45 0.71
N PRO A 256 -15.97 -4.68 1.72
CA PRO A 256 -15.05 -3.95 2.59
C PRO A 256 -14.12 -4.93 3.31
N TYR A 257 -12.82 -4.68 3.25
CA TYR A 257 -11.82 -5.54 3.86
C TYR A 257 -10.63 -4.75 4.42
N ALA A 258 -9.86 -5.41 5.29
CA ALA A 258 -8.51 -5.00 5.66
C ALA A 258 -7.61 -6.22 5.74
N SER A 259 -6.30 -6.00 5.80
CA SER A 259 -5.31 -7.08 5.88
C SER A 259 -4.20 -6.77 6.87
N LEU A 260 -3.70 -7.80 7.54
CA LEU A 260 -2.36 -7.80 8.10
C LEU A 260 -1.39 -8.25 7.01
N ILE A 261 -0.47 -7.37 6.62
CA ILE A 261 0.54 -7.65 5.59
C ILE A 261 1.87 -7.93 6.28
N LEU A 262 2.50 -9.03 5.90
CA LEU A 262 3.77 -9.51 6.44
C LEU A 262 4.71 -9.89 5.28
N THR A 263 6.00 -9.67 5.43
CA THR A 263 7.02 -10.12 4.48
C THR A 263 7.81 -11.28 5.05
N ARG A 264 8.32 -12.15 4.18
CA ARG A 264 9.16 -13.28 4.59
C ARG A 264 10.38 -12.82 5.40
N ALA A 265 10.97 -11.68 5.04
CA ALA A 265 12.09 -11.09 5.76
C ALA A 265 11.73 -10.64 7.20
N GLU A 266 10.56 -10.02 7.40
CA GLU A 266 10.09 -9.63 8.73
C GLU A 266 9.83 -10.87 9.61
N LEU A 267 9.26 -11.92 9.03
CA LEU A 267 9.01 -13.16 9.77
C LEU A 267 10.31 -13.90 10.12
N ALA A 268 11.31 -13.88 9.24
CA ALA A 268 12.62 -14.48 9.50
C ALA A 268 13.47 -13.69 10.51
N ALA A 269 13.20 -12.40 10.69
CA ALA A 269 13.94 -11.53 11.61
C ALA A 269 13.38 -11.57 13.05
N ALA A 270 12.25 -12.23 13.28
CA ALA A 270 11.66 -12.34 14.62
C ALA A 270 12.58 -13.20 15.52
N PRO A 271 12.90 -12.74 16.75
CA PRO A 271 13.77 -13.47 17.67
C PRO A 271 13.14 -14.82 18.05
N ASP A 272 13.99 -15.82 18.34
CA ASP A 272 13.60 -17.17 18.78
C ASP A 272 12.77 -17.14 20.07
N GLY A 273 11.48 -16.89 19.93
CA GLY A 273 10.45 -17.01 20.97
C GLY A 273 9.68 -18.33 20.87
N PRO A 274 8.64 -18.55 21.70
CA PRO A 274 7.66 -19.61 21.44
C PRO A 274 7.10 -19.49 20.02
N ASP A 275 6.95 -20.61 19.33
CA ASP A 275 6.53 -20.67 17.91
C ASP A 275 5.24 -19.88 17.70
N ASP A 276 5.34 -18.73 17.04
CA ASP A 276 4.26 -17.79 16.76
C ASP A 276 3.58 -18.09 15.41
N GLY A 277 3.64 -19.36 14.98
CA GLY A 277 3.04 -19.83 13.73
C GLY A 277 3.81 -19.39 12.48
N THR A 278 5.00 -18.80 12.62
CA THR A 278 5.81 -18.34 11.48
C THR A 278 6.63 -19.44 10.83
N ARG A 279 7.06 -20.46 11.58
CA ARG A 279 7.91 -21.54 11.05
C ARG A 279 7.31 -22.27 9.84
N PRO A 280 6.02 -22.65 9.83
CA PRO A 280 5.40 -23.31 8.67
C PRO A 280 5.48 -22.46 7.40
N VAL A 281 5.24 -21.15 7.50
CA VAL A 281 5.25 -20.27 6.32
C VAL A 281 6.67 -20.04 5.79
N LEU A 282 7.66 -20.02 6.69
CA LEU A 282 9.08 -19.94 6.35
C LEU A 282 9.62 -21.26 5.78
N ALA A 283 8.93 -22.38 6.00
CA ALA A 283 9.23 -23.67 5.40
C ALA A 283 8.65 -23.85 3.99
N ILE A 284 7.76 -22.95 3.53
CA ILE A 284 7.25 -23.00 2.16
C ILE A 284 8.37 -22.68 1.18
N GLU A 285 8.66 -23.67 0.33
CA GLU A 285 9.69 -23.65 -0.72
C GLU A 285 9.18 -24.30 -2.01
N GLU A 286 10.02 -24.31 -3.05
CA GLU A 286 9.72 -25.00 -4.30
C GLU A 286 9.32 -26.47 -4.05
N GLY A 287 8.26 -26.93 -4.72
CA GLY A 287 7.74 -28.28 -4.55
C GLY A 287 6.76 -28.46 -3.39
N SER A 288 6.60 -27.46 -2.51
CA SER A 288 5.50 -27.41 -1.53
C SER A 288 4.15 -27.40 -2.26
N THR A 289 3.09 -27.90 -1.63
CA THR A 289 1.75 -27.89 -2.24
C THR A 289 0.97 -26.62 -1.89
N PHE A 290 -0.06 -26.28 -2.66
CA PHE A 290 -0.99 -25.21 -2.30
C PHE A 290 -1.72 -25.50 -0.98
N ARG A 291 -1.99 -26.78 -0.67
CA ARG A 291 -2.51 -27.21 0.65
C ARG A 291 -1.54 -26.87 1.79
N ALA A 292 -0.25 -27.15 1.63
CA ALA A 292 0.75 -26.81 2.63
C ALA A 292 0.83 -25.28 2.83
N LEU A 293 0.71 -24.51 1.75
CA LEU A 293 0.67 -23.05 1.82
C LEU A 293 -0.57 -22.54 2.56
N SER A 294 -1.77 -23.06 2.30
CA SER A 294 -2.98 -22.66 3.00
C SER A 294 -2.95 -23.03 4.48
N GLU A 295 -2.47 -24.23 4.83
CA GLU A 295 -2.25 -24.65 6.22
C GLU A 295 -1.24 -23.74 6.94
N ALA A 296 -0.15 -23.38 6.27
CA ALA A 296 0.86 -22.47 6.83
C ALA A 296 0.32 -21.05 7.05
N LEU A 297 -0.49 -20.54 6.13
CA LEU A 297 -1.17 -19.24 6.29
C LEU A 297 -2.14 -19.27 7.49
N GLY A 298 -2.93 -20.33 7.62
CA GLY A 298 -3.86 -20.49 8.74
C GLY A 298 -3.14 -20.54 10.09
N GLN A 299 -2.00 -21.24 10.16
CA GLN A 299 -1.14 -21.26 11.36
C GLN A 299 -0.54 -19.88 11.65
N LEU A 300 -0.07 -19.17 10.63
CA LEU A 300 0.44 -17.81 10.75
C LEU A 300 -0.64 -16.86 11.28
N ARG A 301 -1.88 -16.96 10.80
CA ARG A 301 -3.00 -16.15 11.29
C ARG A 301 -3.30 -16.41 12.76
N VAL A 302 -3.33 -17.69 13.17
CA VAL A 302 -3.56 -18.06 14.57
C VAL A 302 -2.43 -17.54 15.46
N GLY A 303 -1.18 -17.73 15.06
CA GLY A 303 -0.02 -17.24 15.83
C GLY A 303 0.11 -15.72 15.87
N ARG A 304 -0.43 -15.01 14.87
CA ARG A 304 -0.49 -13.54 14.80
C ARG A 304 -1.87 -12.96 15.13
N GLN A 305 -2.73 -13.70 15.84
CA GLN A 305 -4.14 -13.33 16.02
C GLN A 305 -4.34 -11.92 16.60
N GLU A 306 -3.56 -11.50 17.60
CA GLU A 306 -3.67 -10.16 18.17
C GLU A 306 -3.32 -9.06 17.16
N ALA A 307 -2.21 -9.23 16.43
CA ALA A 307 -1.78 -8.30 15.39
C ALA A 307 -2.79 -8.27 14.23
N TYR A 308 -3.33 -9.43 13.86
CA TYR A 308 -4.37 -9.56 12.84
C TYR A 308 -5.62 -8.78 13.25
N VAL A 309 -6.19 -9.04 14.43
CA VAL A 309 -7.37 -8.31 14.93
C VAL A 309 -7.10 -6.80 15.01
N SER A 310 -5.93 -6.39 15.47
CA SER A 310 -5.55 -4.98 15.53
C SER A 310 -5.47 -4.33 14.15
N ALA A 311 -4.88 -5.02 13.16
CA ALA A 311 -4.77 -4.54 11.78
C ALA A 311 -6.16 -4.39 11.15
N ILE A 312 -7.03 -5.39 11.31
CA ILE A 312 -8.39 -5.36 10.77
C ILE A 312 -9.22 -4.22 11.35
N ARG A 313 -9.24 -4.09 12.69
CA ARG A 313 -9.94 -3.00 13.38
C ARG A 313 -9.46 -1.62 12.91
N THR A 314 -8.15 -1.47 12.69
CA THR A 314 -7.59 -0.19 12.25
C THR A 314 -7.90 0.08 10.77
N GLY A 315 -7.79 -0.93 9.91
CA GLY A 315 -7.93 -0.79 8.46
C GLY A 315 -9.37 -0.56 8.00
N VAL A 316 -10.33 -1.28 8.55
CA VAL A 316 -11.74 -1.20 8.12
C VAL A 316 -12.41 0.07 8.59
N ASN A 317 -12.02 0.61 9.75
CA ASN A 317 -12.50 1.91 10.20
C ASN A 317 -12.16 3.04 9.20
N ASN A 318 -11.20 2.82 8.29
CA ASN A 318 -10.89 3.75 7.21
C ASN A 318 -11.78 3.58 5.96
N VAL A 319 -12.55 2.48 5.86
CA VAL A 319 -13.43 2.19 4.72
C VAL A 319 -14.89 2.47 5.11
N ILE A 320 -15.39 1.88 6.20
CA ILE A 320 -16.74 2.14 6.74
C ILE A 320 -16.64 2.16 8.27
N ALA A 321 -16.74 3.35 8.87
CA ALA A 321 -16.58 3.55 10.32
C ALA A 321 -17.65 2.79 11.14
N ASP A 322 -18.85 2.64 10.60
CA ASP A 322 -19.98 2.00 11.26
C ASP A 322 -19.85 0.46 11.40
N LEU A 323 -18.84 -0.15 10.76
CA LEU A 323 -18.52 -1.58 10.91
C LEU A 323 -17.56 -1.87 12.07
N ASN A 324 -17.32 -0.90 12.95
CA ASN A 324 -16.36 -1.05 14.04
C ASN A 324 -16.83 -2.12 15.05
N GLY A 325 -16.04 -3.18 15.21
CA GLY A 325 -16.29 -4.24 16.21
C GLY A 325 -17.05 -5.46 15.70
N THR A 326 -17.52 -5.48 14.45
CA THR A 326 -18.33 -6.59 13.89
C THR A 326 -17.49 -7.78 13.36
N TRP A 327 -16.22 -7.83 13.75
CA TRP A 327 -15.23 -8.83 13.32
C TRP A 327 -15.08 -10.00 14.30
N SER A 328 -15.95 -10.06 15.31
CA SER A 328 -15.94 -11.13 16.29
C SER A 328 -16.69 -12.35 15.75
N GLY A 329 -16.05 -13.51 15.79
CA GLY A 329 -16.67 -14.76 15.39
C GLY A 329 -15.69 -15.68 14.68
N ARG A 330 -16.19 -16.83 14.22
CA ARG A 330 -15.46 -17.68 13.27
C ARG A 330 -15.80 -17.22 11.85
N PRO A 331 -14.83 -17.15 10.93
CA PRO A 331 -15.15 -16.91 9.53
C PRO A 331 -16.06 -18.04 9.02
N PHE A 332 -17.02 -17.71 8.18
CA PHE A 332 -17.95 -18.70 7.60
C PHE A 332 -17.38 -19.33 6.34
N TYR A 333 -16.41 -18.65 5.70
CA TYR A 333 -15.74 -19.11 4.50
C TYR A 333 -14.28 -18.62 4.52
N THR A 334 -13.37 -19.42 3.99
CA THR A 334 -11.98 -19.05 3.78
C THR A 334 -11.56 -19.40 2.37
N ASN A 335 -10.97 -18.44 1.66
CA ASN A 335 -10.38 -18.63 0.34
C ASN A 335 -8.91 -18.17 0.40
N TYR A 336 -8.09 -18.71 -0.49
CA TYR A 336 -6.69 -18.35 -0.64
C TYR A 336 -6.42 -17.89 -2.06
N SER A 337 -5.47 -16.96 -2.22
CA SER A 337 -5.00 -16.58 -3.55
C SER A 337 -3.50 -16.34 -3.57
N LEU A 338 -2.90 -16.49 -4.74
CA LEU A 338 -1.49 -16.24 -4.97
C LEU A 338 -1.38 -15.33 -6.18
N LYS A 339 -1.02 -14.07 -5.94
CA LYS A 339 -1.02 -13.03 -6.97
C LYS A 339 0.35 -12.41 -7.13
N PHE A 340 0.77 -12.19 -8.37
CA PHE A 340 2.05 -11.55 -8.65
C PHE A 340 1.92 -10.03 -8.54
N SER A 341 2.66 -9.43 -7.61
CA SER A 341 2.76 -7.98 -7.55
C SER A 341 3.94 -7.50 -8.37
N ARG A 342 3.67 -6.81 -9.49
CA ARG A 342 4.71 -6.13 -10.27
C ARG A 342 5.49 -5.10 -9.43
N THR A 343 4.83 -4.48 -8.44
CA THR A 343 5.44 -3.48 -7.57
C THR A 343 6.50 -4.06 -6.65
N SER A 344 6.23 -5.20 -6.01
CA SER A 344 7.22 -5.88 -5.17
C SER A 344 8.06 -6.91 -5.92
N ASN A 345 7.81 -7.10 -7.21
CA ASN A 345 8.41 -8.14 -8.05
C ASN A 345 8.39 -9.52 -7.37
N SER A 346 7.25 -9.84 -6.75
CA SER A 346 7.11 -11.03 -5.91
C SER A 346 5.66 -11.48 -5.86
N TYR A 347 5.47 -12.78 -5.67
CA TYR A 347 4.17 -13.31 -5.32
C TYR A 347 3.79 -12.94 -3.88
N THR A 348 2.50 -12.62 -3.71
CA THR A 348 1.86 -12.42 -2.40
C THR A 348 0.82 -13.52 -2.23
N ALA A 349 0.94 -14.28 -1.15
CA ALA A 349 -0.06 -15.26 -0.76
C ALA A 349 -1.10 -14.59 0.17
N TYR A 350 -2.37 -14.77 -0.14
CA TYR A 350 -3.49 -14.21 0.60
C TYR A 350 -4.26 -15.33 1.29
N GLU A 351 -4.65 -15.10 2.53
CA GLU A 351 -5.76 -15.82 3.18
C GLU A 351 -6.90 -14.82 3.34
N PHE A 352 -8.06 -15.10 2.77
CA PHE A 352 -9.28 -14.32 2.92
C PHE A 352 -10.23 -15.05 3.88
N SER A 353 -10.31 -14.58 5.12
CA SER A 353 -11.27 -15.07 6.12
C SER A 353 -12.54 -14.21 6.08
N TYR A 354 -13.64 -14.74 5.56
CA TYR A 354 -14.89 -14.01 5.39
C TYR A 354 -15.75 -14.03 6.65
N PHE A 355 -16.21 -12.85 7.04
CA PHE A 355 -17.07 -12.66 8.20
C PHE A 355 -18.42 -12.14 7.75
N LEU A 356 -19.49 -12.72 8.32
CA LEU A 356 -20.85 -12.29 8.07
C LEU A 356 -21.26 -11.28 9.14
N ASN A 357 -21.87 -10.18 8.72
CA ASN A 357 -22.35 -9.15 9.61
C ASN A 357 -23.75 -8.67 9.22
N HIS A 358 -24.66 -8.62 10.17
CA HIS A 358 -26.03 -8.16 9.94
C HIS A 358 -26.20 -6.74 10.47
N VAL A 359 -26.68 -5.85 9.61
CA VAL A 359 -26.90 -4.44 9.93
C VAL A 359 -28.34 -4.06 9.62
N THR A 360 -28.91 -3.18 10.45
CA THR A 360 -30.25 -2.64 10.21
C THR A 360 -30.20 -1.43 9.27
N ALA A 361 -29.15 -0.62 9.39
CA ALA A 361 -28.84 0.51 8.53
C ALA A 361 -27.33 0.79 8.59
N LEU A 362 -26.78 1.37 7.53
CA LEU A 362 -25.43 1.91 7.47
C LEU A 362 -25.49 3.27 6.77
N ASP A 363 -24.77 4.24 7.29
CA ASP A 363 -24.53 5.50 6.59
C ASP A 363 -23.25 5.36 5.75
N LEU A 364 -23.37 5.51 4.43
CA LEU A 364 -22.29 5.23 3.48
C LEU A 364 -22.04 6.44 2.58
N ASP A 365 -20.94 7.12 2.83
CA ASP A 365 -20.44 8.23 2.00
C ASP A 365 -19.44 7.74 0.93
N LEU A 366 -19.80 6.68 0.23
CA LEU A 366 -19.02 6.09 -0.87
C LEU A 366 -19.92 5.32 -1.85
N PRO A 367 -19.51 5.13 -3.12
CA PRO A 367 -20.30 4.36 -4.07
C PRO A 367 -20.49 2.91 -3.61
N HIS A 368 -21.74 2.47 -3.59
CA HIS A 368 -22.11 1.15 -3.10
C HIS A 368 -23.38 0.64 -3.79
N VAL A 369 -23.57 -0.68 -3.70
CA VAL A 369 -24.79 -1.37 -4.15
C VAL A 369 -25.20 -2.36 -3.08
N TRP A 370 -26.48 -2.32 -2.71
CA TRP A 370 -27.15 -3.41 -2.02
C TRP A 370 -27.75 -4.35 -3.06
N ILE A 371 -27.42 -5.63 -2.96
CA ILE A 371 -27.86 -6.62 -3.95
C ILE A 371 -28.11 -7.98 -3.32
N GLU A 372 -29.18 -8.66 -3.75
CA GLU A 372 -29.39 -10.06 -3.41
C GLU A 372 -28.27 -10.95 -3.99
N PRO A 373 -27.69 -11.89 -3.21
CA PRO A 373 -26.63 -12.77 -3.69
C PRO A 373 -26.95 -13.52 -4.99
N SER A 374 -28.21 -13.97 -5.15
CA SER A 374 -28.66 -14.67 -6.37
C SER A 374 -28.66 -13.74 -7.59
N ARG A 375 -29.11 -12.49 -7.43
CA ARG A 375 -29.08 -11.49 -8.49
C ARG A 375 -27.64 -11.14 -8.89
N LEU A 376 -26.75 -10.99 -7.92
CA LEU A 376 -25.33 -10.75 -8.21
C LEU A 376 -24.72 -11.90 -9.02
N ALA A 377 -25.06 -13.15 -8.70
CA ALA A 377 -24.59 -14.32 -9.46
C ALA A 377 -25.07 -14.27 -10.92
N GLU A 378 -26.37 -14.00 -11.14
CA GLU A 378 -26.91 -13.87 -12.50
C GLU A 378 -26.23 -12.76 -13.32
N GLU A 379 -25.90 -11.63 -12.68
CA GLU A 379 -25.24 -10.51 -13.35
C GLU A 379 -23.78 -10.82 -13.68
N LEU A 380 -23.07 -11.54 -12.82
CA LEU A 380 -21.71 -12.03 -13.09
C LEU A 380 -21.67 -13.03 -14.27
N ASP A 381 -22.70 -13.85 -14.41
CA ASP A 381 -22.83 -14.78 -15.54
C ASP A 381 -23.12 -14.05 -16.87
N ARG A 382 -23.78 -12.89 -16.81
CA ARG A 382 -24.23 -12.14 -17.99
C ARG A 382 -23.27 -11.03 -18.40
N SER A 383 -22.45 -10.51 -17.50
CA SER A 383 -21.62 -9.33 -17.71
C SER A 383 -20.30 -9.41 -16.95
N GLU A 384 -19.21 -9.03 -17.63
CA GLU A 384 -17.92 -8.81 -16.97
C GLU A 384 -17.91 -7.56 -16.06
N THR A 385 -18.91 -6.68 -16.20
CA THR A 385 -19.03 -5.42 -15.46
C THR A 385 -20.45 -5.20 -14.91
N PRO A 386 -20.90 -6.03 -13.96
CA PRO A 386 -22.22 -5.87 -13.37
C PRO A 386 -22.33 -4.49 -12.69
N PHE A 387 -23.42 -3.79 -12.96
CA PHE A 387 -23.63 -2.40 -12.53
C PHE A 387 -22.55 -1.43 -12.99
N GLY A 388 -21.95 -1.69 -14.16
CA GLY A 388 -21.01 -0.79 -14.82
C GLY A 388 -19.57 -0.88 -14.31
N ARG A 389 -19.24 -1.80 -13.39
CA ARG A 389 -17.90 -1.97 -12.83
C ARG A 389 -17.52 -3.44 -12.72
N LYS A 390 -16.22 -3.72 -12.75
CA LYS A 390 -15.74 -5.09 -12.52
C LYS A 390 -16.05 -5.52 -11.09
N VAL A 391 -16.15 -6.81 -10.85
CA VAL A 391 -16.28 -7.37 -9.51
C VAL A 391 -14.98 -8.06 -9.13
N SER A 392 -14.48 -7.74 -7.95
CA SER A 392 -13.24 -8.31 -7.43
C SER A 392 -13.43 -9.80 -7.12
N SER A 393 -12.35 -10.58 -7.25
CA SER A 393 -12.36 -12.01 -6.91
C SER A 393 -12.79 -12.27 -5.46
N ASN A 394 -12.52 -11.35 -4.53
CA ASN A 394 -13.00 -11.48 -3.16
C ASN A 394 -14.53 -11.41 -3.02
N VAL A 395 -15.27 -11.01 -4.04
CA VAL A 395 -16.73 -11.08 -4.05
C VAL A 395 -17.18 -12.32 -4.82
N ALA A 396 -16.66 -12.50 -6.04
CA ALA A 396 -17.04 -13.61 -6.91
C ALA A 396 -16.76 -14.97 -6.26
N ASP A 397 -15.58 -15.16 -5.68
CA ASP A 397 -15.14 -16.45 -5.12
C ASP A 397 -15.96 -16.84 -3.88
N ALA A 398 -16.49 -15.87 -3.12
CA ALA A 398 -17.24 -16.12 -1.90
C ALA A 398 -18.75 -16.32 -2.13
N LEU A 399 -19.26 -16.04 -3.33
CA LEU A 399 -20.70 -15.91 -3.57
C LEU A 399 -21.49 -17.21 -3.32
N ALA A 400 -20.90 -18.35 -3.67
CA ALA A 400 -21.51 -19.66 -3.40
C ALA A 400 -21.68 -19.89 -1.89
N ALA A 401 -20.63 -19.61 -1.09
CA ALA A 401 -20.67 -19.77 0.36
C ALA A 401 -21.63 -18.78 1.04
N ILE A 402 -21.75 -17.55 0.50
CA ILE A 402 -22.69 -16.54 0.99
C ILE A 402 -24.14 -17.00 0.81
N ARG A 403 -24.49 -17.57 -0.34
CA ARG A 403 -25.84 -18.09 -0.61
C ARG A 403 -26.28 -19.19 0.35
N SER A 404 -25.34 -19.93 0.91
CA SER A 404 -25.61 -20.95 1.93
C SER A 404 -25.70 -20.37 3.35
N SER A 405 -25.29 -19.12 3.55
CA SER A 405 -25.12 -18.49 4.87
C SER A 405 -26.12 -17.37 5.18
N VAL A 406 -26.86 -16.86 4.17
CA VAL A 406 -27.85 -15.76 4.24
C VAL A 406 -29.25 -16.27 3.90
#